data_AF-A0A9P3J6D6-F1
#
_entry.id   AF-A0A9P3J6D6-F1
#
_cell.length_a   1.000
_cell.length_b   1.000
_cell.length_c   1.000
_cell.angle_alpha   90.00
_cell.angle_beta   90.00
_cell.angle_gamma   90.00
#
_symmetry.space_group_name_H-M   'P 1'
#
loop_
_entity.id
_entity.type
_entity.pdbx_description
1 polymer ?
#
loop_
_entity_poly.entity_id
_entity_poly.type
_entity_poly.pdbx_seq_one_letter_code
_entity_poly.pdbx_strand_id
1 'polypeptide(L)'
;MSARAALWNPTVFRPEGQQDWHVVKRLFLRQCIQWDNDYKWSKHVIREMIIHHANYEIGEGRDVNRCQTLAQLSDYYGLSEFYQQTLRARAERAQQGAAEH
;
A
#
# COMPACT_ATOMS: atom_id res chain seq x y z
N MET A 1 -23.82 -0.55 -5.80
CA MET A 1 -22.43 -0.12 -6.04
C MET A 1 -21.97 0.72 -4.86
N SER A 2 -20.83 0.40 -4.26
CA SER A 2 -20.25 1.17 -3.14
C SER A 2 -18.88 1.69 -3.53
N ALA A 3 -18.70 3.03 -3.54
CA ALA A 3 -17.46 3.68 -3.95
C ALA A 3 -16.68 4.20 -2.73
N ARG A 4 -17.20 5.23 -2.04
CA ARG A 4 -16.51 5.86 -0.90
C ARG A 4 -16.24 4.89 0.25
N ALA A 5 -17.19 4.04 0.62
CA ALA A 5 -16.97 3.08 1.70
C ALA A 5 -15.85 2.07 1.36
N ALA A 6 -15.74 1.66 0.09
CA ALA A 6 -14.68 0.78 -0.37
C ALA A 6 -13.31 1.48 -0.44
N LEU A 7 -13.29 2.77 -0.76
CA LEU A 7 -12.09 3.59 -0.74
C LEU A 7 -11.51 3.71 0.68
N TRP A 8 -12.37 3.98 1.66
CA TRP A 8 -11.93 4.13 3.05
C TRP A 8 -11.62 2.79 3.73
N ASN A 9 -12.36 1.75 3.36
CA ASN A 9 -12.11 0.40 3.83
C ASN A 9 -12.64 -0.67 2.83
N PRO A 10 -11.79 -1.26 1.98
CA PRO A 10 -12.21 -2.27 1.01
C PRO A 10 -12.75 -3.55 1.66
N THR A 11 -12.52 -3.76 2.96
CA THR A 11 -13.09 -4.90 3.68
C THR A 11 -14.58 -4.75 3.98
N VAL A 12 -15.22 -3.66 3.54
CA VAL A 12 -16.69 -3.51 3.49
C VAL A 12 -17.38 -4.65 2.73
N PHE A 13 -16.66 -5.32 1.83
CA PHE A 13 -17.19 -6.46 1.07
C PHE A 13 -16.98 -7.81 1.76
N ARG A 14 -16.30 -7.87 2.91
CA ARG A 14 -16.07 -9.12 3.62
C ARG A 14 -17.34 -9.55 4.37
N PRO A 15 -17.78 -10.82 4.24
CA PRO A 15 -18.95 -11.30 4.97
C PRO A 15 -18.69 -11.42 6.47
N GLU A 16 -17.43 -11.54 6.89
CA GLU A 16 -17.03 -11.55 8.32
C GLU A 16 -17.02 -10.15 8.96
N GLY A 17 -17.34 -9.11 8.18
CA GLY A 17 -17.31 -7.72 8.61
C GLY A 17 -16.00 -6.99 8.31
N GLN A 18 -16.01 -5.69 8.59
CA GLN A 18 -14.89 -4.79 8.31
C GLN A 18 -13.70 -5.08 9.24
N GLN A 19 -12.50 -5.07 8.67
CA GLN A 19 -11.26 -5.06 9.43
C GLN A 19 -10.87 -3.67 9.89
N ASP A 20 -10.04 -3.63 10.92
CA ASP A 20 -9.39 -2.41 11.38
C ASP A 20 -8.61 -1.72 10.26
N TRP A 21 -8.82 -0.41 10.12
CA TRP A 21 -8.26 0.38 9.04
C TRP A 21 -6.71 0.50 9.12
N HIS A 22 -6.07 0.26 10.26
CA HIS A 22 -4.61 0.12 10.36
C HIS A 22 -4.09 -1.14 9.70
N VAL A 23 -4.81 -2.25 9.83
CA VAL A 23 -4.47 -3.49 9.13
C VAL A 23 -4.68 -3.33 7.63
N VAL A 24 -5.81 -2.74 7.24
CA VAL A 24 -6.20 -2.54 5.84
C VAL A 24 -5.16 -1.71 5.06
N LYS A 25 -4.64 -0.62 5.63
CA LYS A 25 -3.58 0.19 4.98
C LYS A 25 -2.35 -0.65 4.63
N ARG A 26 -1.91 -1.51 5.55
CA ARG A 26 -0.77 -2.41 5.31
C ARG A 26 -1.07 -3.45 4.24
N LEU A 27 -2.27 -4.05 4.25
CA LEU A 27 -2.69 -5.01 3.22
C LEU A 27 -2.75 -4.37 1.84
N PHE A 28 -3.35 -3.18 1.74
CA PHE A 28 -3.39 -2.39 0.51
C PHE A 28 -1.98 -2.08 0.00
N LEU A 29 -1.08 -1.61 0.87
CA LEU A 29 0.28 -1.31 0.48
C LEU A 29 1.07 -2.54 0.02
N ARG A 30 0.88 -3.71 0.66
CA ARG A 30 1.46 -4.97 0.16
C ARG A 30 1.01 -5.26 -1.27
N GLN A 31 -0.25 -5.01 -1.59
CA GLN A 31 -0.76 -5.20 -2.95
C GLN A 31 -0.12 -4.21 -3.93
N CYS A 32 -0.01 -2.93 -3.55
CA CYS A 32 0.69 -1.91 -4.35
C CYS A 32 2.15 -2.30 -4.61
N ILE A 33 2.85 -2.78 -3.58
CA ILE A 33 4.22 -3.29 -3.69
C ILE A 33 4.28 -4.44 -4.69
N GLN A 34 3.37 -5.41 -4.61
CA GLN A 34 3.35 -6.59 -5.49
C GLN A 34 3.07 -6.26 -6.97
N TRP A 35 2.35 -5.18 -7.24
CA TRP A 35 2.02 -4.73 -8.60
C TRP A 35 2.89 -3.59 -9.12
N ASP A 36 3.90 -3.17 -8.36
CA ASP A 36 4.79 -2.07 -8.73
C ASP A 36 4.01 -0.77 -8.98
N ASN A 37 3.00 -0.55 -8.15
CA ASN A 37 2.10 0.57 -8.32
C ASN A 37 2.83 1.91 -8.11
N ASP A 38 2.42 2.93 -8.86
CA ASP A 38 2.96 4.28 -8.68
C ASP A 38 2.74 4.76 -7.24
N TYR A 39 3.80 5.30 -6.63
CA TYR A 39 3.77 5.69 -5.22
C TYR A 39 2.79 6.84 -4.96
N LYS A 40 2.52 7.72 -5.93
CA LYS A 40 1.60 8.86 -5.78
C LYS A 40 0.17 8.36 -5.61
N TRP A 41 -0.23 7.39 -6.43
CA TRP A 41 -1.55 6.76 -6.32
C TRP A 41 -1.68 5.94 -5.03
N SER A 42 -0.65 5.15 -4.71
CA SER A 42 -0.59 4.39 -3.46
C SER A 42 -0.73 5.31 -2.24
N LYS A 43 0.03 6.42 -2.22
CA LYS A 43 -0.02 7.44 -1.17
C LYS A 43 -1.39 8.13 -1.10
N HIS A 44 -1.99 8.44 -2.25
CA HIS A 44 -3.29 9.09 -2.31
C HIS A 44 -4.39 8.25 -1.65
N VAL A 45 -4.47 6.95 -1.95
CA VAL A 45 -5.46 6.06 -1.34
C VAL A 45 -5.23 5.92 0.17
N ILE A 46 -3.98 5.77 0.61
CA ILE A 46 -3.64 5.73 2.04
C ILE A 46 -4.05 7.05 2.73
N ARG A 47 -3.82 8.19 2.08
CA ARG A 47 -4.27 9.51 2.56
C ARG A 47 -5.78 9.58 2.71
N GLU A 48 -6.56 9.08 1.75
CA GLU A 48 -8.03 9.06 1.85
C GLU A 48 -8.51 8.20 3.04
N MET A 49 -7.84 7.07 3.32
CA MET A 49 -8.11 6.27 4.51
C MET A 49 -7.79 7.04 5.80
N ILE A 50 -6.67 7.76 5.84
CA ILE A 50 -6.29 8.57 7.01
C ILE A 50 -7.26 9.73 7.23
N ILE A 51 -7.59 10.51 6.20
CA ILE A 51 -8.51 11.65 6.32
C ILE A 51 -9.88 11.23 6.86
N HIS A 52 -10.34 10.04 6.47
CA HIS A 52 -11.63 9.53 6.95
C HIS A 52 -11.62 9.13 8.43
N HIS A 53 -10.51 8.58 8.92
CA HIS A 53 -10.44 7.98 10.26
C HIS A 53 -9.63 8.79 11.28
N ALA A 54 -8.79 9.74 10.83
CA ALA A 54 -7.82 10.46 11.65
C ALA A 54 -7.48 11.84 11.04
N ASN A 55 -6.64 12.60 11.74
CA ASN A 55 -6.17 13.91 11.26
C ASN A 55 -4.89 13.75 10.43
N TYR A 56 -4.94 14.19 9.17
CA TYR A 56 -3.83 14.07 8.23
C TYR A 56 -2.64 15.02 8.52
N GLU A 57 -2.85 16.12 9.23
CA GLU A 57 -1.81 17.15 9.44
C GLU A 57 -0.81 16.80 10.57
N ILE A 58 -1.07 15.71 11.30
CA ILE A 58 -0.30 15.28 12.47
C ILE A 58 -0.05 13.76 12.43
N GLY A 59 0.94 13.30 13.21
CA GLY A 59 1.26 11.89 13.37
C GLY A 59 1.44 11.17 12.02
N GLU A 60 0.67 10.09 11.83
CA GLU A 60 0.74 9.24 10.64
C GLU A 60 0.56 10.02 9.33
N GLY A 61 -0.41 10.94 9.27
CA GLY A 61 -0.65 11.69 8.03
C GLY A 61 0.55 12.56 7.62
N ARG A 62 1.23 13.18 8.59
CA ARG A 62 2.45 13.98 8.35
C ARG A 62 3.58 13.13 7.79
N ASP A 63 3.80 11.96 8.36
CA ASP A 63 4.91 11.09 7.96
C ASP A 63 4.63 10.41 6.60
N VAL A 64 3.39 10.00 6.34
CA VAL A 64 2.96 9.55 5.01
C VAL A 64 3.13 10.65 3.97
N ASN A 65 2.82 11.90 4.29
CA ASN A 65 2.98 13.03 3.37
C ASN A 65 4.44 13.23 2.92
N ARG A 66 5.40 12.98 3.82
CA ARG A 66 6.84 13.09 3.56
C ARG A 66 7.37 12.01 2.62
N CYS A 67 6.71 10.86 2.54
CA CYS A 67 7.13 9.77 1.66
C CYS A 67 7.01 10.15 0.17
N GLN A 68 8.09 9.94 -0.58
CA GLN A 68 8.25 10.21 -2.01
C GLN A 68 8.52 8.95 -2.84
N THR A 69 8.58 7.77 -2.21
CA THR A 69 8.77 6.50 -2.90
C THR A 69 7.94 5.40 -2.25
N LEU A 70 7.69 4.32 -3.00
CA LEU A 70 7.03 3.13 -2.46
C LEU A 70 7.90 2.44 -1.39
N ALA A 71 9.23 2.54 -1.51
CA ALA A 71 10.17 2.06 -0.50
C ALA A 71 10.01 2.80 0.84
N GLN A 72 9.89 4.13 0.83
CA GLN A 72 9.68 4.92 2.04
C GLN A 72 8.33 4.63 2.70
N LEU A 73 7.26 4.47 1.90
CA LEU A 73 5.96 4.03 2.44
C LEU A 73 6.07 2.63 3.05
N SER A 74 6.78 1.71 2.37
CA SER A 74 6.97 0.35 2.86
C SER A 74 7.69 0.36 4.20
N ASP A 75 8.72 1.18 4.34
CA ASP A 75 9.48 1.32 5.59
C ASP A 75 8.62 1.85 6.74
N TYR A 76 7.89 2.94 6.49
CA TYR A 76 6.97 3.53 7.47
C TYR A 76 5.93 2.53 7.99
N TYR A 77 5.42 1.64 7.11
CA TYR A 77 4.42 0.63 7.47
C TYR A 77 5.00 -0.72 7.92
N GLY A 78 6.32 -0.84 8.10
CA GLY A 78 6.97 -2.09 8.53
C GLY A 78 6.96 -3.20 7.47
N LEU A 79 6.96 -2.83 6.19
CA LEU A 79 6.95 -3.71 5.02
C LEU A 79 8.26 -3.69 4.22
N SER A 80 9.34 -3.12 4.77
CA SER A 80 10.65 -3.03 4.09
C SER A 80 11.17 -4.38 3.61
N GLU A 81 11.09 -5.43 4.44
CA GLU A 81 11.52 -6.77 4.05
C GLU A 81 10.70 -7.31 2.87
N PHE A 82 9.37 -7.17 2.93
CA PHE A 82 8.47 -7.60 1.87
C PHE A 82 8.73 -6.85 0.56
N TYR A 83 9.03 -5.54 0.63
CA TYR A 83 9.41 -4.74 -0.52
C TYR A 83 10.69 -5.27 -1.18
N GLN A 84 11.74 -5.54 -0.39
CA GLN A 84 13.00 -6.07 -0.90
C GLN A 84 12.85 -7.48 -1.50
N GLN A 85 12.11 -8.37 -0.84
CA GLN A 85 11.79 -9.70 -1.38
C GLN A 85 11.07 -9.60 -2.73
N THR A 86 10.12 -8.67 -2.85
CA THR A 86 9.37 -8.44 -4.10
C THR A 86 10.29 -7.95 -5.23
N LEU A 87 11.22 -7.03 -4.93
CA LEU A 87 12.19 -6.55 -5.91
C LEU A 87 13.13 -7.65 -6.41
N ARG A 88 13.64 -8.49 -5.49
CA ARG A 88 14.50 -9.64 -5.85
C ARG A 88 13.76 -10.62 -6.76
N ALA A 89 12.55 -11.01 -6.39
CA ALA A 89 11.73 -11.93 -7.17
C ALA A 89 11.43 -11.39 -8.58
N ARG A 90 11.28 -10.07 -8.76
CA ARG A 90 11.13 -9.45 -10.09
C ARG A 90 12.41 -9.50 -10.90
N ALA A 91 13.54 -9.17 -10.28
CA ALA A 91 14.84 -9.20 -10.96
C ALA A 91 15.16 -10.62 -11.46
N GLU A 92 14.90 -11.65 -10.65
CA GLU A 92 15.06 -13.06 -11.02
C GLU A 92 14.19 -13.43 -12.23
N ARG A 93 12.92 -13.03 -12.25
CA ARG A 93 12.02 -13.29 -13.39
C ARG A 93 12.46 -12.58 -14.66
N ALA A 94 12.95 -11.34 -14.54
CA ALA A 94 13.47 -10.60 -15.68
C ALA A 94 14.72 -11.27 -16.28
N GLN A 95 15.58 -11.84 -15.43
CA GLN A 95 16.75 -12.60 -15.87
C GLN A 95 16.37 -13.93 -16.53
N GLN A 96 15.37 -14.63 -16.01
CA GLN A 96 14.85 -15.87 -16.60
C GLN A 96 14.25 -15.63 -17.99
N GLY A 97 13.40 -14.61 -18.14
CA GLY A 97 12.83 -14.26 -19.45
C GLY A 97 13.87 -13.77 -20.47
N ALA A 98 14.97 -13.16 -20.03
CA ALA A 98 16.06 -12.74 -20.91
C ALA A 98 16.97 -13.89 -21.36
N ALA A 99 16.96 -15.03 -20.67
CA ALA A 99 17.75 -16.22 -21.05
C ALA A 99 17.01 -17.15 -22.04
N GLU A 100 15.70 -16.92 -22.24
CA GLU A 100 14.83 -17.71 -23.12
C GLU A 100 14.65 -17.10 -24.54
N HIS A 101 15.28 -15.96 -24.81
CA HIS A 101 15.27 -15.24 -26.09
C HIS A 101 16.67 -15.10 -26.68
#